data_AF-A0A258SCG4-F1
#
_entry.id   AF-A0A258SCG4-F1
#
_cell.length_a   1.000
_cell.length_b   1.000
_cell.length_c   1.000
_cell.angle_alpha   90.00
_cell.angle_beta   90.00
_cell.angle_gamma   90.00
#
_symmetry.space_group_name_H-M   'P 1'
#
loop_
_entity.id
_entity.type
_entity.pdbx_description
1 polymer ?
#
loop_
_entity_poly.entity_id
_entity_poly.type
_entity_poly.pdbx_seq_one_letter_code
_entity_poly.pdbx_strand_id
1 'polypeptide(L)'
;MIINTDITLTGWPAIVIQHWLPKDAPFEFWLYPLGALFLFISTVIFASLIKISLEELRSMRVMSADPLRTTLAEFLSTRPIVLPTYVTMAASKYIFNPDTEGNSPIPTTKDWTGKLVVDQDLVLARSELNWIPRYVRIDSSEPIRTVECLLASSALPFGIVSSVFVDTDYFVDGGVVDNEPILPLLTHHLDKIIVLHLSPKKKEETAADVDHFDRCAKLLRLTQLADGLGPHKLYALKELPDSLDAMSFPSVRPFYPARKLGGIFDGLLNFSPEYAQRMIALGRKETLANLDGKAQISAARLES
;
A
#
# COMPACT_ATOMS: atom_id res chain seq x y z
N MET A 1 -3.56 -8.07 -54.60
CA MET A 1 -4.32 -9.32 -54.43
C MET A 1 -4.83 -9.35 -53.01
N ILE A 2 -6.08 -8.93 -52.82
CA ILE A 2 -6.72 -8.74 -51.51
C ILE A 2 -7.22 -10.12 -51.06
N ILE A 3 -6.71 -10.61 -49.94
CA ILE A 3 -7.22 -11.83 -49.31
C ILE A 3 -8.46 -11.43 -48.52
N ASN A 4 -9.61 -11.93 -48.98
CA ASN A 4 -10.90 -11.73 -48.34
C ASN A 4 -11.04 -12.77 -47.22
N THR A 5 -10.94 -12.34 -45.96
CA THR A 5 -11.17 -13.18 -44.77
C THR A 5 -12.61 -13.01 -44.29
N ASP A 6 -13.55 -13.63 -44.99
CA ASP A 6 -14.88 -13.91 -44.46
C ASP A 6 -14.99 -15.40 -44.17
N ILE A 7 -14.36 -15.83 -43.07
CA ILE A 7 -14.67 -17.10 -42.43
C ILE A 7 -15.37 -16.75 -41.13
N THR A 8 -16.71 -16.71 -41.20
CA THR A 8 -17.58 -16.49 -40.05
C THR A 8 -17.39 -17.62 -39.03
N LEU A 9 -17.02 -17.22 -37.81
CA LEU A 9 -16.77 -18.10 -36.66
C LEU A 9 -17.99 -18.94 -36.19
N THR A 10 -19.13 -18.83 -36.88
CA THR A 10 -20.40 -19.45 -36.50
C THR A 10 -20.65 -20.82 -37.16
N GLY A 11 -19.86 -21.23 -38.16
CA GLY A 11 -20.11 -22.45 -38.94
C GLY A 11 -19.46 -23.73 -38.41
N TRP A 12 -18.36 -23.63 -37.67
CA TRP A 12 -17.55 -24.80 -37.27
C TRP A 12 -18.26 -25.77 -36.29
N PRO A 13 -19.00 -25.29 -35.26
CA PRO A 13 -19.67 -26.19 -34.33
C PRO A 13 -20.77 -27.02 -35.02
N ALA A 14 -21.49 -26.44 -35.98
CA ALA A 14 -22.58 -27.11 -36.67
C ALA A 14 -22.10 -28.28 -37.55
N ILE A 15 -20.93 -28.14 -38.19
CA ILE A 15 -20.38 -29.15 -39.11
C ILE A 15 -19.83 -30.36 -38.33
N VAL A 16 -19.20 -30.15 -37.17
CA VAL A 16 -18.67 -31.23 -36.33
C VAL A 16 -19.80 -32.06 -35.70
N ILE A 17 -20.89 -31.42 -35.28
CA ILE A 17 -22.06 -32.09 -34.69
C ILE A 17 -22.79 -32.96 -35.72
N GLN A 18 -22.83 -32.54 -37.00
CA GLN A 18 -23.56 -33.28 -38.04
C GLN A 18 -22.85 -34.56 -38.50
N HIS A 19 -21.53 -34.67 -38.31
CA HIS A 19 -20.74 -35.83 -38.77
C HIS A 19 -20.52 -36.91 -37.71
N TRP A 20 -20.70 -36.60 -36.42
CA TRP A 20 -20.39 -37.52 -35.32
C TRP A 20 -21.61 -38.12 -34.60
N LEU A 21 -22.82 -37.68 -34.92
CA LEU A 21 -24.04 -38.19 -34.29
C LEU A 21 -24.77 -39.22 -35.16
N PRO A 22 -25.08 -40.41 -34.64
CA PRO A 22 -25.92 -41.39 -35.32
C PRO A 22 -27.27 -40.78 -35.68
N LYS A 23 -27.77 -41.03 -36.90
CA LYS A 23 -29.05 -40.47 -37.38
C LYS A 23 -30.26 -40.88 -36.53
N ASP A 24 -30.12 -41.92 -35.72
CA ASP A 24 -31.19 -42.50 -34.91
C ASP A 24 -30.99 -42.25 -33.41
N ALA A 25 -30.11 -41.32 -33.03
CA ALA A 25 -29.85 -41.02 -31.62
C ALA A 25 -31.14 -40.49 -30.95
N PRO A 26 -31.54 -41.05 -29.79
CA PRO A 26 -32.73 -40.61 -29.07
C PRO A 26 -32.61 -39.13 -28.71
N PHE A 27 -33.74 -38.42 -28.66
CA PHE A 27 -33.80 -36.96 -28.41
C PHE A 27 -32.98 -36.52 -27.17
N GLU A 28 -32.87 -37.39 -26.17
CA GLU A 28 -32.07 -37.20 -24.96
C GLU A 28 -30.57 -36.97 -25.24
N PHE A 29 -30.04 -37.54 -26.32
CA PHE A 29 -28.65 -37.33 -26.74
C PHE A 29 -28.37 -35.91 -27.25
N TRP A 30 -29.40 -35.20 -27.73
CA TRP A 30 -29.30 -33.81 -28.15
C TRP A 30 -29.34 -32.82 -26.97
N LEU A 31 -29.86 -33.25 -25.82
CA LEU A 31 -29.91 -32.41 -24.61
C LEU A 31 -28.53 -32.20 -23.97
N TYR A 32 -27.62 -33.16 -24.08
CA TYR A 32 -26.26 -33.05 -23.54
C TYR A 32 -25.41 -31.94 -24.19
N PRO A 33 -25.27 -31.87 -25.53
CA PRO A 33 -24.49 -30.79 -26.17
C PRO A 33 -25.16 -29.42 -25.99
N LEU A 34 -26.49 -29.36 -25.99
CA LEU A 34 -27.22 -28.12 -25.69
C LEU A 34 -27.03 -27.66 -24.25
N GLY A 35 -27.06 -28.58 -23.28
CA GLY A 35 -26.78 -28.29 -21.88
C GLY A 35 -25.33 -27.84 -21.63
N ALA A 36 -24.36 -28.49 -22.28
CA ALA A 36 -22.95 -28.10 -22.22
C ALA A 36 -22.72 -26.70 -22.82
N LEU A 37 -23.35 -26.40 -23.97
CA LEU A 37 -23.29 -25.09 -24.59
C LEU A 37 -23.92 -24.01 -23.70
N PHE A 38 -25.05 -24.30 -23.07
CA PHE A 38 -25.71 -23.39 -22.14
C PHE A 38 -24.85 -23.09 -20.90
N LEU A 39 -24.23 -24.10 -20.29
CA LEU A 39 -23.31 -23.93 -19.16
C LEU A 39 -22.07 -23.13 -19.54
N PHE A 40 -21.51 -23.37 -20.73
CA PHE A 40 -20.37 -22.62 -21.24
C PHE A 40 -20.73 -21.13 -21.44
N ILE A 41 -21.83 -20.85 -22.15
CA ILE A 41 -22.31 -19.48 -22.37
C ILE A 41 -22.59 -18.79 -21.04
N SER A 42 -23.28 -19.47 -20.10
CA SER A 42 -23.57 -18.92 -18.78
C SER A 42 -22.29 -18.61 -18.00
N THR A 43 -21.29 -19.47 -18.06
CA THR A 43 -19.98 -19.26 -17.40
C THR A 43 -19.23 -18.06 -18.01
N VAL A 44 -19.23 -17.94 -19.34
CA VAL A 44 -18.59 -16.81 -20.04
C VAL A 44 -19.30 -15.50 -19.72
N ILE A 45 -20.64 -15.48 -19.73
CA ILE A 45 -21.44 -14.32 -19.34
C ILE A 45 -21.16 -13.97 -17.88
N PHE A 46 -21.19 -14.93 -16.96
CA PHE A 46 -20.95 -14.69 -15.54
C PHE A 46 -19.52 -14.20 -15.28
N ALA A 47 -18.50 -14.79 -15.92
CA ALA A 47 -17.12 -14.32 -15.83
C ALA A 47 -16.94 -12.92 -16.44
N SER A 48 -17.65 -12.61 -17.53
CA SER A 48 -17.64 -11.28 -18.15
C SER A 48 -18.35 -10.26 -17.28
N LEU A 49 -19.48 -10.62 -16.66
CA LEU A 49 -20.18 -9.79 -15.69
C LEU A 49 -19.34 -9.58 -14.42
N ILE A 50 -18.66 -10.60 -13.90
CA ILE A 50 -17.71 -10.45 -12.80
C ILE A 50 -16.56 -9.53 -13.20
N LYS A 51 -16.00 -9.70 -14.41
CA LYS A 51 -14.90 -8.86 -14.89
C LYS A 51 -15.35 -7.41 -15.09
N ILE A 52 -16.50 -7.19 -15.73
CA ILE A 52 -17.11 -5.87 -15.88
C ILE A 52 -17.43 -5.30 -14.51
N SER A 53 -18.04 -6.05 -13.59
CA SER A 53 -18.31 -5.59 -12.23
C SER A 53 -17.03 -5.35 -11.42
N LEU A 54 -15.93 -6.07 -11.66
CA LEU A 54 -14.64 -5.84 -11.01
C LEU A 54 -13.90 -4.63 -11.61
N GLU A 55 -13.97 -4.43 -12.92
CA GLU A 55 -13.45 -3.25 -13.62
C GLU A 55 -14.29 -2.02 -13.28
N GLU A 56 -15.62 -2.18 -13.19
CA GLU A 56 -16.55 -1.18 -12.70
C GLU A 56 -16.30 -0.92 -11.23
N LEU A 57 -16.12 -1.91 -10.35
CA LEU A 57 -15.71 -1.71 -8.95
C LEU A 57 -14.35 -1.01 -8.84
N ARG A 58 -13.42 -1.27 -9.76
CA ARG A 58 -12.15 -0.53 -9.87
C ARG A 58 -12.35 0.91 -10.34
N SER A 59 -13.41 1.20 -11.10
CA SER A 59 -13.76 2.54 -11.61
C SER A 59 -14.78 3.29 -10.75
N MET A 60 -15.52 2.57 -9.89
CA MET A 60 -16.54 3.10 -9.00
C MET A 60 -15.83 3.73 -7.82
N ARG A 61 -15.56 5.02 -7.97
CA ARG A 61 -15.22 5.92 -6.88
C ARG A 61 -16.39 5.91 -5.90
N VAL A 62 -16.31 5.10 -4.85
CA VAL A 62 -17.42 5.00 -3.88
C VAL A 62 -17.61 6.31 -3.13
N MET A 63 -16.52 7.05 -2.90
CA MET A 63 -16.54 8.35 -2.22
C MET A 63 -15.67 9.38 -2.97
N SER A 64 -16.18 10.61 -3.11
CA SER A 64 -15.38 11.75 -3.58
C SER A 64 -14.52 12.29 -2.44
N ALA A 65 -13.29 12.68 -2.77
CA ALA A 65 -12.38 13.38 -1.86
C ALA A 65 -12.70 14.88 -1.71
N ASP A 66 -13.64 15.43 -2.50
CA ASP A 66 -13.93 16.86 -2.54
C ASP A 66 -14.42 17.46 -1.20
N PRO A 67 -15.30 16.80 -0.41
CA PRO A 67 -15.69 17.34 0.90
C PRO A 67 -14.50 17.48 1.85
N LEU A 68 -13.60 16.49 1.84
CA LEU A 68 -12.37 16.53 2.63
C LEU A 68 -11.43 17.63 2.12
N ARG A 69 -11.30 17.80 0.79
CA ARG A 69 -10.50 18.86 0.18
C ARG A 69 -10.94 20.23 0.65
N THR A 70 -12.23 20.52 0.56
CA THR A 70 -12.81 21.81 1.00
C THR A 70 -12.56 22.04 2.48
N THR A 71 -12.81 21.02 3.32
CA THR A 71 -12.60 21.10 4.77
C THR A 71 -11.13 21.37 5.12
N LEU A 72 -10.19 20.67 4.46
CA LEU A 72 -8.76 20.86 4.67
C LEU A 72 -8.30 22.24 4.21
N ALA A 73 -8.76 22.71 3.05
CA ALA A 73 -8.42 24.04 2.55
C ALA A 73 -8.90 25.15 3.50
N GLU A 74 -10.14 25.06 3.98
CA GLU A 74 -10.68 25.99 4.97
C GLU A 74 -9.89 25.94 6.29
N PHE A 75 -9.64 24.73 6.81
CA PHE A 75 -8.91 24.55 8.07
C PHE A 75 -7.49 25.12 7.99
N LEU A 76 -6.74 24.81 6.93
CA LEU A 76 -5.36 25.26 6.77
C LEU A 76 -5.24 26.76 6.47
N SER A 77 -6.28 27.38 5.87
CA SER A 77 -6.33 28.82 5.68
C SER A 77 -6.42 29.61 6.99
N THR A 78 -7.00 29.00 8.03
CA THR A 78 -7.19 29.63 9.35
C THR A 78 -6.14 29.18 10.37
N ARG A 79 -5.55 28.00 10.18
CA ARG A 79 -4.63 27.38 11.13
C ARG A 79 -3.46 26.73 10.38
N PRO A 80 -2.36 27.48 10.13
CA PRO A 80 -1.18 26.90 9.51
C PRO A 80 -0.54 25.86 10.44
N ILE A 81 0.06 24.84 9.84
CA ILE A 81 0.81 23.81 10.58
C ILE A 81 2.17 24.40 10.96
N VAL A 82 2.42 24.54 12.26
CA VAL A 82 3.65 25.18 12.78
C VAL A 82 4.71 24.15 13.20
N LEU A 83 4.28 22.92 13.52
CA LEU A 83 5.18 21.86 13.96
C LEU A 83 5.70 21.07 12.76
N PRO A 84 6.98 20.62 12.78
CA PRO A 84 7.50 19.67 11.80
C PRO A 84 6.56 18.48 11.67
N THR A 85 5.89 18.37 10.52
CA THR A 85 4.84 17.40 10.29
C THR A 85 5.09 16.70 8.97
N TYR A 86 5.13 15.38 9.02
CA TYR A 86 5.32 14.54 7.85
C TYR A 86 4.03 13.77 7.57
N VAL A 87 3.73 13.59 6.30
CA VAL A 87 2.70 12.66 5.82
C VAL A 87 3.33 11.61 4.94
N THR A 88 2.76 10.41 5.00
CA THR A 88 3.20 9.27 4.20
C THR A 88 2.16 8.99 3.14
N MET A 89 2.61 8.90 1.90
CA MET A 89 1.79 8.53 0.75
C MET A 89 2.43 7.34 0.08
N ALA A 90 1.67 6.56 -0.69
CA ALA A 90 2.20 5.44 -1.46
C ALA A 90 2.02 5.66 -2.95
N ALA A 91 3.11 5.57 -3.71
CA ALA A 91 3.08 5.53 -5.17
C ALA A 91 3.30 4.09 -5.67
N SER A 92 2.63 3.72 -6.75
CA SER A 92 2.85 2.45 -7.43
C SER A 92 3.93 2.61 -8.47
N LYS A 93 5.03 1.87 -8.37
CA LYS A 93 6.16 1.93 -9.33
C LYS A 93 6.62 0.53 -9.72
N TYR A 94 7.01 0.36 -10.97
CA TYR A 94 7.71 -0.83 -11.43
C TYR A 94 9.16 -0.75 -10.98
N ILE A 95 9.53 -1.59 -10.01
CA ILE A 95 10.89 -1.62 -9.47
C ILE A 95 11.32 -3.05 -9.21
N PHE A 96 12.63 -3.27 -9.28
CA PHE A 96 13.26 -4.48 -8.79
C PHE A 96 13.35 -4.42 -7.26
N ASN A 97 12.65 -5.33 -6.57
CA ASN A 97 12.74 -5.45 -5.12
C ASN A 97 13.86 -6.47 -4.78
N PRO A 98 14.97 -6.03 -4.16
CA PRO A 98 16.06 -6.94 -3.81
C PRO A 98 15.73 -7.86 -2.62
N ASP A 99 14.64 -7.58 -1.89
CA ASP A 99 14.28 -8.25 -0.63
C ASP A 99 13.16 -9.29 -0.80
N THR A 100 12.67 -9.55 -2.02
CA THR A 100 11.69 -10.61 -2.27
C THR A 100 12.36 -12.00 -2.24
N GLU A 101 11.74 -12.95 -1.55
CA GLU A 101 12.23 -14.33 -1.44
C GLU A 101 12.42 -14.94 -2.84
N GLY A 102 13.63 -15.44 -3.12
CA GLY A 102 14.01 -16.04 -4.41
C GLY A 102 14.71 -15.09 -5.39
N ASN A 103 14.77 -13.79 -5.12
CA ASN A 103 15.57 -12.88 -5.96
C ASN A 103 17.07 -13.02 -5.65
N SER A 104 17.78 -13.57 -6.63
CA SER A 104 19.25 -13.53 -6.75
C SER A 104 19.80 -12.12 -6.55
N PRO A 105 21.10 -11.96 -6.22
CA PRO A 105 21.76 -10.65 -6.17
C PRO A 105 21.41 -9.81 -7.39
N ILE A 106 21.35 -8.47 -7.20
CA ILE A 106 21.01 -7.48 -8.25
C ILE A 106 21.61 -7.94 -9.58
N PRO A 107 20.80 -8.14 -10.64
CA PRO A 107 21.27 -8.70 -11.90
C PRO A 107 22.52 -7.97 -12.40
N THR A 108 23.62 -8.70 -12.60
CA THR A 108 24.89 -8.12 -13.06
C THR A 108 25.41 -8.90 -14.26
N THR A 109 26.03 -8.19 -15.20
CA THR A 109 26.81 -8.73 -16.29
C THR A 109 28.26 -8.28 -16.15
N LYS A 110 29.17 -8.83 -16.95
CA LYS A 110 30.53 -8.28 -17.09
C LYS A 110 30.55 -7.34 -18.28
N ASP A 111 31.09 -6.14 -18.08
CA ASP A 111 31.38 -5.24 -19.19
C ASP A 111 32.58 -5.76 -20.02
N TRP A 112 32.95 -5.01 -21.06
CA TRP A 112 34.09 -5.34 -21.94
C TRP A 112 35.45 -5.35 -21.21
N THR A 113 35.54 -4.75 -20.02
CA THR A 113 36.73 -4.79 -19.15
C THR A 113 36.73 -5.97 -18.17
N GLY A 114 35.64 -6.76 -18.15
CA GLY A 114 35.44 -7.85 -17.20
C GLY A 114 34.91 -7.41 -15.83
N LYS A 115 34.60 -6.11 -15.66
CA LYS A 115 34.05 -5.56 -14.42
C LYS A 115 32.56 -5.86 -14.35
N LEU A 116 32.08 -6.26 -13.16
CA LEU A 116 30.66 -6.44 -12.92
C LEU A 116 29.94 -5.10 -13.04
N VAL A 117 29.00 -5.03 -13.97
CA VAL A 117 28.08 -3.91 -14.16
C VAL A 117 26.65 -4.39 -13.99
N VAL A 118 25.75 -3.49 -13.63
CA VAL A 118 24.35 -3.87 -13.46
C VAL A 118 23.72 -4.08 -14.82
N ASP A 119 23.05 -5.21 -14.97
CA ASP A 119 22.27 -5.51 -16.15
C ASP A 119 20.91 -4.81 -16.04
N GLN A 120 20.78 -3.67 -16.72
CA GLN A 120 19.55 -2.89 -16.71
C GLN A 120 18.37 -3.62 -17.35
N ASP A 121 18.63 -4.43 -18.38
CA ASP A 121 17.60 -5.17 -19.08
C ASP A 121 17.04 -6.28 -18.19
N LEU A 122 17.90 -6.98 -17.45
CA LEU A 122 17.47 -7.96 -16.45
C LEU A 122 16.80 -7.31 -15.24
N VAL A 123 17.23 -6.12 -14.81
CA VAL A 123 16.55 -5.36 -13.74
C VAL A 123 15.14 -4.98 -14.17
N LEU A 124 14.96 -4.48 -15.40
CA LEU A 124 13.65 -4.16 -15.96
C LEU A 124 12.78 -5.42 -16.12
N ALA A 125 13.36 -6.52 -16.63
CA ALA A 125 12.65 -7.78 -16.81
C ALA A 125 12.19 -8.43 -15.49
N ARG A 126 12.87 -8.12 -14.38
CA ARG A 126 12.53 -8.60 -13.02
C ARG A 126 11.83 -7.55 -12.17
N SER A 127 11.54 -6.38 -12.73
CA SER A 127 10.84 -5.33 -11.99
C SER A 127 9.37 -5.70 -11.86
N GLU A 128 8.86 -5.58 -10.64
CA GLU A 128 7.46 -5.86 -10.32
C GLU A 128 6.80 -4.57 -9.85
N LEU A 129 5.47 -4.51 -10.00
CA LEU A 129 4.69 -3.40 -9.49
C LEU A 129 4.70 -3.43 -7.95
N ASN A 130 5.37 -2.47 -7.34
CA ASN A 130 5.48 -2.33 -5.88
C ASN A 130 4.96 -0.98 -5.42
N TRP A 131 4.51 -0.92 -4.17
CA TRP A 131 4.19 0.33 -3.48
C TRP A 131 5.44 0.91 -2.83
N ILE A 132 5.66 2.21 -3.02
CA ILE A 132 6.81 2.94 -2.48
C ILE A 132 6.33 4.10 -1.63
N PRO A 133 6.84 4.22 -0.39
CA PRO A 133 6.45 5.34 0.46
C PRO A 133 7.07 6.63 -0.06
N ARG A 134 6.32 7.72 0.03
CA ARG A 134 6.80 9.08 -0.13
C ARG A 134 6.48 9.83 1.14
N TYR A 135 7.53 10.27 1.82
CA TYR A 135 7.42 11.10 3.01
C TYR A 135 7.52 12.57 2.61
N VAL A 136 6.48 13.35 2.89
CA VAL A 136 6.45 14.78 2.57
C VAL A 136 6.31 15.57 3.86
N ARG A 137 7.22 16.54 4.05
CA ARG A 137 7.13 17.51 5.14
C ARG A 137 6.14 18.62 4.76
N ILE A 138 5.01 18.69 5.46
CA ILE A 138 3.87 19.54 5.08
C ILE A 138 3.81 20.88 5.81
N ASP A 139 4.53 21.06 6.91
CA ASP A 139 4.64 22.34 7.62
C ASP A 139 5.43 23.39 6.81
N SER A 140 6.33 22.94 5.94
CA SER A 140 7.13 23.80 5.06
C SER A 140 6.69 23.75 3.60
N SER A 141 5.52 23.18 3.31
CA SER A 141 4.98 23.05 1.94
C SER A 141 3.95 24.13 1.63
N GLU A 142 3.73 24.39 0.34
CA GLU A 142 2.68 25.31 -0.10
C GLU A 142 1.29 24.79 0.30
N PRO A 143 0.34 25.65 0.72
CA PRO A 143 -0.97 25.21 1.23
C PRO A 143 -1.74 24.27 0.30
N ILE A 144 -1.73 24.55 -1.01
CA ILE A 144 -2.41 23.71 -2.02
C ILE A 144 -1.80 22.31 -2.04
N ARG A 145 -0.46 22.24 -2.08
CA ARG A 145 0.28 20.98 -2.06
C ARG A 145 0.06 20.23 -0.74
N THR A 146 0.00 20.92 0.40
CA THR A 146 -0.32 20.32 1.69
C THR A 146 -1.71 19.66 1.70
N VAL A 147 -2.71 20.32 1.10
CA VAL A 147 -4.04 19.71 0.93
C VAL A 147 -3.95 18.46 0.07
N GLU A 148 -3.27 18.51 -1.07
CA GLU A 148 -3.12 17.35 -1.96
C GLU A 148 -2.41 16.17 -1.28
N CYS A 149 -1.34 16.43 -0.54
CA CYS A 149 -0.62 15.40 0.22
C CYS A 149 -1.50 14.77 1.32
N LEU A 150 -2.29 15.57 2.03
CA LEU A 150 -3.23 15.06 3.05
C LEU A 150 -4.35 14.22 2.44
N LEU A 151 -4.86 14.63 1.28
CA LEU A 151 -5.85 13.85 0.53
C LEU A 151 -5.26 12.52 0.04
N ALA A 152 -4.05 12.56 -0.54
CA ALA A 152 -3.34 11.37 -0.97
C ALA A 152 -3.09 10.40 0.19
N SER A 153 -2.62 10.91 1.33
CA SER A 153 -2.41 10.11 2.55
C SER A 153 -3.70 9.52 3.12
N SER A 154 -4.87 10.02 2.73
CA SER A 154 -6.19 9.52 3.16
C SER A 154 -6.92 8.74 2.06
N ALA A 155 -6.28 8.55 0.88
CA ALA A 155 -6.89 7.94 -0.28
C ALA A 155 -6.89 6.41 -0.16
N LEU A 156 -7.85 5.88 0.58
CA LEU A 156 -8.03 4.44 0.81
C LEU A 156 -8.00 3.65 -0.50
N PRO A 157 -7.15 2.59 -0.59
CA PRO A 157 -6.99 1.79 -1.80
C PRO A 157 -8.26 1.01 -2.17
N PHE A 158 -8.21 0.34 -3.33
CA PHE A 158 -9.29 -0.52 -3.86
C PHE A 158 -10.60 0.20 -4.22
N GLY A 159 -10.52 1.48 -4.60
CA GLY A 159 -11.67 2.24 -5.13
C GLY A 159 -12.56 2.87 -4.06
N ILE A 160 -12.23 2.72 -2.78
CA ILE A 160 -12.97 3.36 -1.67
C ILE A 160 -12.83 4.89 -1.78
N VAL A 161 -11.60 5.38 -1.90
CA VAL A 161 -11.29 6.80 -2.18
C VAL A 161 -10.33 6.85 -3.36
N SER A 162 -10.52 7.82 -4.26
CA SER A 162 -9.71 7.95 -5.46
C SER A 162 -8.27 8.33 -5.14
N SER A 163 -7.31 7.76 -5.89
CA SER A 163 -5.92 8.21 -5.87
C SER A 163 -5.81 9.70 -6.22
N VAL A 164 -4.85 10.38 -5.62
CA VAL A 164 -4.62 11.82 -5.80
C VAL A 164 -3.34 12.03 -6.58
N PHE A 165 -3.39 12.83 -7.63
CA PHE A 165 -2.19 13.22 -8.38
C PHE A 165 -1.47 14.31 -7.58
N VAL A 166 -0.21 14.07 -7.25
CA VAL A 166 0.65 15.03 -6.52
C VAL A 166 1.98 15.13 -7.26
N ASP A 167 2.36 16.33 -7.65
CA ASP A 167 3.55 16.62 -8.47
C ASP A 167 3.58 15.83 -9.80
N THR A 168 4.10 14.59 -9.78
CA THR A 168 4.35 13.76 -10.98
C THR A 168 3.68 12.39 -10.94
N ASP A 169 3.19 11.96 -9.78
CA ASP A 169 2.73 10.59 -9.55
C ASP A 169 1.31 10.56 -8.98
N TYR A 170 0.60 9.44 -9.17
CA TYR A 170 -0.65 9.15 -8.46
C TYR A 170 -0.35 8.44 -7.14
N PHE A 171 -0.92 8.97 -6.07
CA PHE A 171 -0.73 8.49 -4.72
C PHE A 171 -2.01 7.94 -4.11
N VAL A 172 -1.84 6.94 -3.27
CA VAL A 172 -2.85 6.41 -2.35
C VAL A 172 -2.37 6.53 -0.91
N ASP A 173 -3.22 6.11 0.03
CA ASP A 173 -2.92 6.06 1.46
C ASP A 173 -1.56 5.39 1.72
N GLY A 174 -0.69 6.06 2.48
CA GLY A 174 0.62 5.56 2.86
C GLY A 174 0.59 4.28 3.69
N GLY A 175 -0.53 3.99 4.34
CA GLY A 175 -0.72 2.80 5.16
C GLY A 175 -0.64 1.47 4.40
N VAL A 176 -0.70 1.48 3.07
CA VAL A 176 -0.47 0.28 2.25
C VAL A 176 0.99 -0.19 2.25
N VAL A 177 1.93 0.70 2.59
CA VAL A 177 3.37 0.43 2.56
C VAL A 177 4.04 0.70 3.90
N ASP A 178 3.60 1.74 4.61
CA ASP A 178 4.18 2.14 5.89
C ASP A 178 3.10 2.79 6.79
N ASN A 179 2.50 1.97 7.65
CA ASN A 179 1.53 2.41 8.66
C ASN A 179 2.19 3.10 9.87
N GLU A 180 3.51 3.02 10.01
CA GLU A 180 4.25 3.50 11.18
C GLU A 180 5.48 4.29 10.73
N PRO A 181 5.30 5.50 10.17
CA PRO A 181 6.35 6.22 9.47
C PRO A 181 7.38 6.86 10.41
N ILE A 182 8.23 6.00 10.97
CA ILE A 182 9.36 6.37 11.84
C ILE A 182 10.52 6.90 11.00
N LEU A 183 10.75 6.34 9.80
CA LEU A 183 11.87 6.66 8.92
C LEU A 183 12.10 8.18 8.71
N PRO A 184 11.09 9.01 8.36
CA PRO A 184 11.32 10.45 8.20
C PRO A 184 11.75 11.16 9.50
N LEU A 185 11.41 10.60 10.66
CA LEU A 185 11.73 11.17 11.97
C LEU A 185 13.18 10.89 12.40
N LEU A 186 13.84 9.88 11.83
CA LEU A 186 15.23 9.53 12.16
C LEU A 186 16.24 10.61 11.76
N THR A 187 15.84 11.51 10.85
CA THR A 187 16.66 12.68 10.48
C THR A 187 16.69 13.75 11.57
N HIS A 188 15.82 13.63 12.58
CA HIS A 188 15.78 14.50 13.75
C HIS A 188 16.53 13.79 14.87
N HIS A 189 17.44 14.48 15.56
CA HIS A 189 18.17 13.94 16.71
C HIS A 189 17.24 13.79 17.93
N LEU A 190 16.35 12.81 17.86
CA LEU A 190 15.34 12.53 18.88
C LEU A 190 15.89 11.54 19.90
N ASP A 191 15.57 11.75 21.18
CA ASP A 191 15.85 10.76 22.22
C ASP A 191 14.76 9.68 22.29
N LYS A 192 13.51 10.06 21.97
CA LYS A 192 12.32 9.21 22.11
C LYS A 192 11.31 9.45 21.00
N ILE A 193 10.70 8.37 20.52
CA ILE A 193 9.54 8.41 19.62
C ILE A 193 8.36 7.75 20.34
N ILE A 194 7.20 8.41 20.31
CA ILE A 194 5.95 7.83 20.80
C ILE A 194 5.15 7.38 19.59
N VAL A 195 4.82 6.09 19.52
CA VAL A 195 4.01 5.51 18.45
C VAL A 195 2.61 5.24 19.00
N LEU A 196 1.59 5.76 18.33
CA LEU A 196 0.19 5.56 18.71
C LEU A 196 -0.45 4.55 17.74
N HIS A 197 -0.75 3.35 18.22
CA HIS A 197 -1.48 2.37 17.43
C HIS A 197 -3.00 2.57 17.57
N LEU A 198 -3.74 2.20 16.53
CA LEU A 198 -5.21 2.23 16.53
C LEU A 198 -5.84 0.85 16.78
N SER A 199 -5.02 -0.18 16.97
CA SER A 199 -5.44 -1.55 17.26
C SER A 199 -4.79 -2.06 18.55
N PRO A 200 -5.49 -2.90 19.34
CA PRO A 200 -4.90 -3.51 20.53
C PRO A 200 -3.65 -4.31 20.19
N LYS A 201 -2.70 -4.34 21.14
CA LYS A 201 -1.47 -5.11 21.00
C LYS A 201 -1.78 -6.58 20.72
N LYS A 202 -1.17 -7.15 19.67
CA LYS A 202 -1.29 -8.59 19.41
C LYS A 202 -0.39 -9.36 20.38
N LYS A 203 -0.84 -10.54 20.82
CA LYS A 203 -0.09 -11.37 21.79
C LYS A 203 1.31 -11.78 21.29
N GLU A 204 1.51 -11.79 19.97
CA GLU A 204 2.74 -12.23 19.29
C GLU A 204 3.74 -11.07 19.04
N GLU A 205 3.37 -9.81 19.32
CA GLU A 205 4.24 -8.62 19.14
C GLU A 205 5.27 -8.48 20.29
N THR A 206 5.97 -9.56 20.63
CA THR A 206 6.96 -9.59 21.72
C THR A 206 8.38 -9.24 21.29
N ALA A 207 8.67 -9.07 19.99
CA ALA A 207 10.00 -8.77 19.46
C ALA A 207 10.10 -7.38 18.76
N ALA A 208 9.50 -6.34 19.37
CA ALA A 208 9.23 -5.06 18.72
C ALA A 208 10.47 -4.15 18.50
N ASP A 209 11.64 -4.43 19.06
CA ASP A 209 12.81 -3.56 18.88
C ASP A 209 13.69 -3.94 17.67
N VAL A 210 13.62 -5.19 17.19
CA VAL A 210 14.42 -5.66 16.04
C VAL A 210 13.69 -5.41 14.69
N ASP A 211 12.36 -5.37 14.69
CA ASP A 211 11.57 -5.25 13.45
C ASP A 211 11.54 -3.83 12.86
N HIS A 212 11.69 -2.77 13.67
CA HIS A 212 11.66 -1.39 13.17
C HIS A 212 12.89 -1.02 12.34
N PHE A 213 14.07 -1.53 12.72
CA PHE A 213 15.33 -1.27 12.02
C PHE A 213 15.30 -1.87 10.62
N ASP A 214 15.01 -3.17 10.53
CA ASP A 214 14.93 -3.89 9.26
C ASP A 214 13.87 -3.29 8.34
N ARG A 215 12.74 -2.86 8.91
CA ARG A 215 11.70 -2.13 8.17
C ARG A 215 12.19 -0.80 7.63
N CYS A 216 12.80 0.06 8.46
CA CYS A 216 13.34 1.35 8.03
C CYS A 216 14.42 1.18 6.96
N ALA A 217 15.32 0.22 7.16
CA ALA A 217 16.36 -0.16 6.21
C ALA A 217 15.77 -0.58 4.85
N LYS A 218 14.77 -1.47 4.86
CA LYS A 218 14.05 -1.90 3.66
C LYS A 218 13.39 -0.72 2.94
N LEU A 219 12.65 0.12 3.66
CA LEU A 219 11.97 1.28 3.08
C LEU A 219 12.95 2.31 2.50
N LEU A 220 14.09 2.52 3.16
CA LEU A 220 15.15 3.39 2.65
C LEU A 220 15.72 2.85 1.32
N ARG A 221 15.97 1.54 1.22
CA ARG A 221 16.43 0.92 -0.03
C ARG A 221 15.40 1.08 -1.16
N LEU A 222 14.12 0.83 -0.86
CA LEU A 222 13.03 0.94 -1.82
C LEU A 222 12.83 2.38 -2.32
N THR A 223 12.89 3.37 -1.44
CA THR A 223 12.77 4.79 -1.83
C THR A 223 13.93 5.24 -2.70
N GLN A 224 15.16 4.83 -2.36
CA GLN A 224 16.35 5.16 -3.14
C GLN A 224 16.33 4.53 -4.54
N LEU A 225 15.83 3.30 -4.68
CA LEU A 225 15.58 2.66 -5.99
C LEU A 225 14.61 3.47 -6.84
N ALA A 226 13.50 3.90 -6.24
CA ALA A 226 12.43 4.60 -6.93
C ALA A 226 12.82 6.01 -7.41
N ASP A 227 13.72 6.69 -6.70
CA ASP A 227 14.25 8.02 -7.09
C ASP A 227 15.35 7.93 -8.18
N GLY A 228 15.56 6.76 -8.78
CA GLY A 228 16.48 6.59 -9.90
C GLY A 228 17.96 6.56 -9.50
N LEU A 229 18.27 6.32 -8.23
CA LEU A 229 19.65 6.03 -7.83
C LEU A 229 20.05 4.72 -8.50
N GLY A 230 20.98 4.82 -9.46
CA GLY A 230 21.41 3.69 -10.25
C GLY A 230 21.87 2.50 -9.39
N PRO A 231 21.68 1.27 -9.88
CA PRO A 231 21.87 0.04 -9.12
C PRO A 231 23.30 -0.19 -8.57
N HIS A 232 24.29 0.56 -9.03
CA HIS A 232 25.63 0.60 -8.43
C HIS A 232 25.68 1.21 -7.02
N LYS A 233 24.78 2.14 -6.68
CA LYS A 233 24.66 2.66 -5.30
C LYS A 233 23.98 1.68 -4.36
N LEU A 234 23.21 0.72 -4.89
CA LEU A 234 22.46 -0.28 -4.13
C LEU A 234 23.33 -1.41 -3.57
N TYR A 235 24.44 -1.72 -4.22
CA TYR A 235 25.45 -2.62 -3.65
C TYR A 235 26.08 -2.04 -2.38
N ALA A 236 26.26 -0.71 -2.30
CA ALA A 236 26.73 -0.01 -1.12
C ALA A 236 25.65 0.18 -0.02
N LEU A 237 24.44 -0.37 -0.22
CA LEU A 237 23.31 -0.30 0.71
C LEU A 237 22.84 -1.68 1.19
N LYS A 238 23.35 -2.76 0.59
CA LYS A 238 23.17 -4.12 1.14
C LYS A 238 23.99 -4.28 2.41
N GLU A 239 25.18 -3.68 2.40
CA GLU A 239 25.81 -3.13 3.60
C GLU A 239 25.08 -1.81 3.84
N LEU A 240 23.98 -1.80 4.59
CA LEU A 240 23.54 -0.51 5.14
C LEU A 240 24.78 0.08 5.82
N PRO A 241 25.11 1.35 5.56
CA PRO A 241 26.31 1.90 6.14
C PRO A 241 26.29 1.59 7.64
N ASP A 242 27.46 1.22 8.18
CA ASP A 242 27.71 1.20 9.63
C ASP A 242 27.18 2.48 10.33
N SER A 243 26.81 3.52 9.57
CA SER A 243 26.10 4.72 10.00
C SER A 243 24.70 4.52 10.58
N LEU A 244 23.99 3.43 10.29
CA LEU A 244 22.71 3.14 10.96
C LEU A 244 22.94 2.50 12.34
N ASP A 245 24.02 1.72 12.49
CA ASP A 245 24.55 1.29 13.79
C ASP A 245 25.19 2.47 14.58
N ALA A 246 25.69 3.50 13.89
CA ALA A 246 26.20 4.72 14.51
C ALA A 246 25.12 5.76 14.85
N MET A 247 23.92 5.65 14.29
CA MET A 247 22.78 6.47 14.70
C MET A 247 22.23 5.92 16.01
N SER A 248 22.32 6.71 17.08
CA SER A 248 21.57 6.41 18.30
C SER A 248 20.08 6.44 17.97
N PHE A 249 19.48 5.27 17.74
CA PHE A 249 18.05 5.19 17.49
C PHE A 249 17.30 5.73 18.71
N PRO A 250 16.31 6.62 18.51
CA PRO A 250 15.46 7.05 19.60
C PRO A 250 14.76 5.84 20.23
N SER A 251 14.55 5.87 21.54
CA SER A 251 13.74 4.83 22.18
C SER A 251 12.32 4.93 21.64
N VAL A 252 11.83 3.88 20.97
CA VAL A 252 10.46 3.82 20.47
C VAL A 252 9.54 3.32 21.57
N ARG A 253 8.49 4.07 21.86
CA ARG A 253 7.50 3.72 22.88
C ARG A 253 6.12 3.60 22.23
N PRO A 254 5.66 2.37 21.98
CA PRO A 254 4.32 2.16 21.44
C PRO A 254 3.25 2.30 22.53
N PHE A 255 2.10 2.85 22.14
CA PHE A 255 0.88 2.93 22.92
C PHE A 255 -0.23 2.24 22.13
N TYR A 256 -0.91 1.31 22.78
CA TYR A 256 -2.00 0.53 22.18
C TYR A 256 -3.29 0.83 22.92
N PRO A 257 -4.43 0.89 22.21
CA PRO A 257 -5.71 0.98 22.86
C PRO A 257 -5.99 -0.30 23.65
N ALA A 258 -6.66 -0.16 24.80
CA ALA A 258 -6.97 -1.32 25.66
C ALA A 258 -7.99 -2.28 25.03
N ARG A 259 -8.74 -1.81 24.02
CA ARG A 259 -9.82 -2.53 23.35
C ARG A 259 -9.91 -2.15 21.87
N LYS A 260 -10.58 -2.99 21.08
CA LYS A 260 -10.85 -2.70 19.66
C LYS A 260 -11.70 -1.42 19.56
N LEU A 261 -11.35 -0.55 18.62
CA LEU A 261 -12.03 0.73 18.40
C LEU A 261 -13.24 0.63 17.48
N GLY A 262 -13.38 -0.47 16.74
CA GLY A 262 -14.47 -0.77 15.82
C GLY A 262 -13.98 -1.61 14.65
N GLY A 263 -14.89 -2.00 13.75
CA GLY A 263 -14.58 -2.57 12.44
C GLY A 263 -14.52 -1.51 11.34
N ILE A 264 -14.69 -1.93 10.08
CA ILE A 264 -14.63 -1.03 8.92
C ILE A 264 -15.82 -0.06 8.93
N PHE A 265 -17.04 -0.54 9.17
CA PHE A 265 -18.27 0.28 9.08
C PHE A 265 -18.61 1.00 10.38
N ASP A 266 -18.49 0.33 11.52
CA ASP A 266 -18.83 0.85 12.84
C ASP A 266 -17.65 1.56 13.53
N GLY A 267 -16.45 1.46 12.95
CA GLY A 267 -15.24 2.15 13.36
C GLY A 267 -14.69 3.09 12.29
N LEU A 268 -13.94 2.56 11.31
CA LEU A 268 -13.16 3.33 10.34
C LEU A 268 -13.99 4.39 9.58
N LEU A 269 -15.21 4.03 9.18
CA LEU A 269 -16.10 4.90 8.40
C LEU A 269 -17.17 5.60 9.25
N ASN A 270 -17.10 5.49 10.59
CA ASN A 270 -18.06 6.10 11.49
C ASN A 270 -17.62 7.50 11.92
N PHE A 271 -18.05 8.52 11.18
CA PHE A 271 -17.74 9.93 11.47
C PHE A 271 -18.84 10.65 12.26
N SER A 272 -19.70 9.91 12.99
CA SER A 272 -20.71 10.58 13.84
C SER A 272 -20.01 11.44 14.91
N PRO A 273 -20.54 12.65 15.22
CA PRO A 273 -19.96 13.52 16.24
C PRO A 273 -19.78 12.82 17.60
N GLU A 274 -20.77 12.02 18.01
CA GLU A 274 -20.76 11.29 19.27
C GLU A 274 -19.68 10.20 19.29
N TYR A 275 -19.53 9.46 18.18
CA TYR A 275 -18.49 8.45 18.04
C TYR A 275 -17.10 9.09 18.09
N ALA A 276 -16.89 10.16 17.31
CA ALA A 276 -15.62 10.87 17.26
C ALA A 276 -15.22 11.45 18.63
N GLN A 277 -16.13 12.14 19.32
CA GLN A 277 -15.89 12.67 20.67
C GLN A 277 -15.54 11.55 21.66
N ARG A 278 -16.24 10.42 21.60
CA ARG A 278 -15.96 9.25 22.44
C ARG A 278 -14.57 8.67 22.18
N MET A 279 -14.15 8.56 20.92
CA MET A 279 -12.81 8.07 20.56
C MET A 279 -11.71 9.02 21.02
N ILE A 280 -11.89 10.34 20.87
CA ILE A 280 -10.94 11.36 21.36
C ILE A 280 -10.81 11.28 22.88
N ALA A 281 -11.93 11.20 23.60
CA ALA A 281 -11.93 11.09 25.06
C ALA A 281 -11.26 9.80 25.54
N LEU A 282 -11.49 8.68 24.84
CA LEU A 282 -10.86 7.40 25.13
C LEU A 282 -9.34 7.45 24.94
N GLY A 283 -8.87 7.93 23.78
CA GLY A 283 -7.45 8.05 23.48
C GLY A 283 -6.71 8.94 24.49
N ARG A 284 -7.32 10.07 24.87
CA ARG A 284 -6.79 10.94 25.93
C ARG A 284 -6.66 10.22 27.27
N LYS A 285 -7.74 9.56 27.71
CA LYS A 285 -7.77 8.85 29.00
C LYS A 285 -6.71 7.74 29.06
N GLU A 286 -6.61 6.93 28.02
CA GLU A 286 -5.68 5.80 27.99
C GLU A 286 -4.22 6.25 27.87
N THR A 287 -3.96 7.31 27.11
CA THR A 287 -2.61 7.89 27.00
C THR A 287 -2.13 8.45 28.34
N LEU A 288 -2.97 9.23 29.03
CA LEU A 288 -2.62 9.81 30.34
C LEU A 288 -2.36 8.71 31.39
N ALA A 289 -3.23 7.68 31.46
CA ALA A 289 -3.03 6.57 32.38
C ALA A 289 -1.69 5.83 32.15
N ASN A 290 -1.26 5.68 30.89
CA ASN A 290 0.02 5.07 30.54
C ASN A 290 1.24 5.96 30.87
N LEU A 291 1.07 7.27 30.88
CA LEU A 291 2.11 8.22 31.30
C LEU A 291 2.24 8.21 32.82
N ASP A 292 1.11 8.33 33.54
CA ASP A 292 1.07 8.42 35.01
C ASP A 292 1.51 7.11 35.68
N GLY A 293 1.02 5.97 35.20
CA GLY A 293 1.36 4.65 35.77
C GLY A 293 2.86 4.33 35.70
N LYS A 294 3.61 4.93 34.76
CA LYS A 294 5.06 4.77 34.67
C LYS A 294 5.87 5.84 35.39
N ALA A 295 5.30 7.03 35.62
CA ALA A 295 5.91 8.02 36.51
C ALA A 295 6.08 7.45 37.92
N GLN A 296 5.08 6.70 38.38
CA GLN A 296 5.12 6.00 39.67
C GLN A 296 6.15 4.86 39.71
N ILE A 297 6.30 4.08 38.64
CA ILE A 297 7.31 2.99 38.56
C ILE A 297 8.74 3.55 38.47
N SER A 298 8.94 4.68 37.80
CA SER A 298 10.27 5.30 37.67
C SER A 298 10.71 5.98 38.97
N ALA A 299 9.78 6.61 39.71
CA ALA A 299 10.06 7.16 41.04
C ALA A 299 10.45 6.05 42.04
N ALA A 300 9.71 4.94 42.06
CA ALA A 300 10.01 3.80 42.94
C ALA A 300 11.36 3.12 42.66
N ARG A 301 11.88 3.23 41.43
CA ARG A 301 13.18 2.64 41.02
C ARG A 301 14.38 3.57 41.27
N LEU A 302 14.13 4.85 41.52
CA LEU A 302 15.14 5.83 41.93
C LEU A 302 15.26 5.91 43.46
N GLU A 303 14.27 5.42 44.20
CA GLU A 303 14.24 5.33 45.67
C GLU A 303 14.75 3.97 46.20
N SER A 304 15.10 3.02 45.31
CA SER A 304 15.69 1.70 45.62
C SER A 304 17.16 1.62 45.23
#